data_AF-A0A136H7U6-F1
#
_entry.id   AF-A0A136H7U6-F1
#
_cell.length_a   1.000
_cell.length_b   1.000
_cell.length_c   1.000
_cell.angle_alpha   90.00
_cell.angle_beta   90.00
_cell.angle_gamma   90.00
#
_symmetry.space_group_name_H-M   'P 1'
#
loop_
_entity.id
_entity.type
_entity.pdbx_description
1 polymer ?
#
loop_
_entity_poly.entity_id
_entity_poly.type
_entity_poly.pdbx_seq_one_letter_code
_entity_poly.pdbx_strand_id
1 'polypeptide(L)'
;MTGPLNKQPPKSSCLSPIKRGRKPMFSESMSASERKAKQRREQDARIMDRPASEWTESDCLRIMTTKRFQPFYEFAWRRIGQIKHYPPQD
;
A
#
# COMPACT_ATOMS: atom_id res chain seq x y z
N MET A 1 -54.17 15.21 13.63
CA MET A 1 -53.51 16.26 14.43
C MET A 1 -52.27 15.63 15.07
N THR A 2 -51.10 16.00 14.55
CA THR A 2 -49.78 15.38 14.75
C THR A 2 -49.17 15.78 16.10
N GLY A 3 -48.88 14.79 16.96
CA GLY A 3 -48.10 14.99 18.18
C GLY A 3 -46.60 15.14 17.89
N PRO A 4 -45.84 15.93 18.66
CA PRO A 4 -44.42 16.14 18.40
C PRO A 4 -43.59 14.94 18.84
N LEU A 5 -42.90 14.34 17.86
CA LEU A 5 -41.91 13.27 18.03
C LEU A 5 -40.67 13.83 18.74
N ASN A 6 -40.48 13.42 20.00
CA ASN A 6 -39.35 13.80 20.85
C ASN A 6 -38.04 13.19 20.29
N LYS A 7 -37.22 14.02 19.63
CA LYS A 7 -35.87 13.67 19.16
C LYS A 7 -34.88 13.78 20.31
N GLN A 8 -34.59 12.66 20.96
CA GLN A 8 -33.37 12.54 21.77
C GLN A 8 -32.20 12.13 20.85
N PRO A 9 -31.11 12.91 20.76
CA PRO A 9 -29.90 12.42 20.10
C PRO A 9 -29.19 11.40 21.02
N PRO A 10 -28.69 10.27 20.48
CA PRO A 10 -27.90 9.35 21.28
C PRO A 10 -26.56 9.98 21.69
N LYS A 11 -26.21 9.68 22.94
CA LYS A 11 -25.10 10.21 23.74
C LYS A 11 -23.77 10.17 22.97
N SER A 12 -23.18 11.34 22.79
CA SER A 12 -21.79 11.54 22.39
C SER A 12 -20.87 10.71 23.29
N SER A 13 -20.17 9.73 22.72
CA SER A 13 -19.14 8.98 23.41
C SER A 13 -17.99 9.94 23.71
N CYS A 14 -17.83 10.23 25.00
CA CYS A 14 -16.77 11.06 25.57
C CYS A 14 -15.42 10.35 25.40
N LEU A 15 -14.85 10.36 24.19
CA LEU A 15 -13.43 10.03 24.02
C LEU A 15 -12.64 11.20 24.58
N SER A 16 -12.05 11.00 25.76
CA SER A 16 -11.15 11.94 26.42
C SER A 16 -10.12 12.47 25.43
N PRO A 17 -9.82 13.79 25.39
CA PRO A 17 -8.80 14.33 24.52
C PRO A 17 -7.45 13.65 24.83
N ILE A 18 -6.88 12.99 23.83
CA ILE A 18 -5.55 12.39 23.90
C ILE A 18 -4.57 13.48 24.37
N LYS A 19 -4.00 13.29 25.57
CA LYS A 19 -3.02 14.21 26.16
C LYS A 19 -1.82 14.34 25.23
N ARG A 20 -1.74 15.45 24.48
CA ARG A 20 -0.55 15.86 23.72
C ARG A 20 0.50 16.31 24.73
N GLY A 21 1.57 15.54 24.92
CA GLY A 21 2.64 16.00 25.81
C GLY A 21 3.84 15.08 26.03
N ARG A 22 3.74 13.77 25.81
CA ARG A 22 4.91 12.88 25.94
C ARG A 22 5.07 12.02 24.71
N LYS A 23 6.20 12.18 24.01
CA LYS A 23 6.64 11.22 23.00
C LYS A 23 6.81 9.87 23.71
N PRO A 24 6.25 8.77 23.18
CA PRO A 24 6.41 7.45 23.80
C PRO A 24 7.91 7.15 23.97
N MET A 25 8.35 6.89 25.21
CA MET A 25 9.77 6.70 25.55
C MET A 25 10.39 5.44 24.93
N PHE A 26 9.56 4.49 24.48
CA PHE A 26 9.98 3.23 23.90
C PHE A 26 9.03 2.83 22.76
N SER A 27 8.93 3.66 21.72
CA SER A 27 8.40 3.12 20.47
C SER A 27 9.54 2.38 19.77
N GLU A 28 9.76 1.11 20.12
CA GLU A 28 10.48 0.12 19.29
C GLU A 28 9.77 -0.13 17.93
N SER A 29 8.98 0.84 17.46
CA SER A 29 8.40 0.86 16.15
C SER A 29 9.49 1.24 15.16
N MET A 30 9.73 0.37 14.17
CA MET A 30 10.61 0.67 13.03
C MET A 30 10.41 2.11 12.54
N SER A 31 11.53 2.79 12.31
CA SER A 31 11.54 4.08 11.65
C SER A 31 10.84 4.01 10.28
N ALA A 32 10.40 5.16 9.76
CA ALA A 32 9.77 5.22 8.45
C ALA A 32 10.68 4.66 7.32
N SER A 33 11.99 4.91 7.43
CA SER A 33 13.00 4.39 6.49
C SER A 33 13.11 2.88 6.57
N GLU A 34 13.15 2.30 7.77
CA GLU A 34 13.20 0.84 7.98
C GLU A 34 11.95 0.15 7.47
N ARG A 35 10.77 0.69 7.74
CA ARG A 35 9.50 0.15 7.21
C ARG A 35 9.51 0.12 5.68
N LYS A 36 9.94 1.21 5.05
CA LYS A 36 10.03 1.28 3.58
C LYS A 36 11.09 0.32 3.03
N ALA A 37 12.20 0.15 3.73
CA ALA A 37 13.22 -0.83 3.36
C ALA A 37 12.70 -2.28 3.49
N LYS A 38 11.93 -2.58 4.53
CA LYS A 38 11.26 -3.89 4.70
C LYS A 38 10.26 -4.12 3.57
N GLN A 39 9.40 -3.15 3.27
CA GLN A 39 8.43 -3.22 2.18
C GLN A 39 9.11 -3.49 0.83
N ARG A 40 10.22 -2.81 0.52
CA ARG A 40 11.00 -3.06 -0.71
C ARG A 40 11.56 -4.47 -0.75
N ARG A 41 12.07 -5.00 0.37
CA ARG A 41 12.57 -6.38 0.44
C ARG A 41 11.47 -7.40 0.24
N GLU A 42 10.31 -7.20 0.85
CA GLU A 42 9.13 -8.05 0.64
C GLU A 42 8.67 -7.99 -0.82
N GLN A 43 8.70 -6.81 -1.43
CA GLN A 43 8.38 -6.63 -2.85
C GLN A 43 9.38 -7.38 -3.75
N ASP A 44 10.68 -7.21 -3.51
CA ASP A 44 11.75 -7.88 -4.25
C ASP A 44 11.65 -9.41 -4.10
N ALA A 45 11.23 -9.91 -2.94
CA ALA A 45 10.98 -11.34 -2.73
C ALA A 45 9.79 -11.84 -3.57
N ARG A 46 8.66 -11.12 -3.59
CA ARG A 46 7.49 -11.48 -4.41
C ARG A 46 7.80 -11.51 -5.90
N ILE A 47 8.63 -10.58 -6.39
CA ILE A 47 9.06 -10.53 -7.79
C ILE A 47 9.81 -11.81 -8.18
N MET A 48 10.64 -12.34 -7.27
CA MET A 48 11.46 -13.53 -7.54
C MET A 48 10.69 -14.85 -7.34
N ASP A 49 9.73 -14.86 -6.42
CA ASP A 49 8.98 -16.06 -6.02
C ASP A 49 7.77 -16.34 -6.93
N ARG A 50 7.15 -15.30 -7.49
CA ARG A 50 5.92 -15.40 -8.27
C ARG A 50 6.15 -15.26 -9.77
N PRO A 51 5.35 -15.94 -10.61
CA PRO A 51 5.41 -15.79 -12.05
C PRO A 51 4.96 -14.39 -12.50
N ALA A 52 5.44 -13.95 -13.67
CA ALA A 52 5.15 -12.61 -14.20
C ALA A 52 3.66 -12.30 -14.40
N SER A 53 2.84 -13.32 -14.61
CA SER A 53 1.38 -13.21 -14.71
C SER A 53 0.71 -12.71 -13.43
N GLU A 54 1.35 -12.88 -12.27
CA GLU A 54 0.81 -12.49 -10.97
C GLU A 54 1.36 -11.15 -10.46
N TRP A 55 2.32 -10.57 -11.17
CA TRP A 55 2.88 -9.29 -10.76
C TRP A 55 1.84 -8.18 -10.84
N THR A 56 1.84 -7.36 -9.80
CA THR A 56 1.04 -6.14 -9.76
C THR A 56 1.74 -5.03 -10.55
N GLU A 57 1.02 -3.95 -10.85
CA GLU A 57 1.61 -2.74 -11.44
C GLU A 57 2.80 -2.24 -10.62
N SER A 58 2.67 -2.24 -9.29
CA SER A 58 3.75 -1.80 -8.40
C SER A 58 5.02 -2.64 -8.51
N ASP A 59 4.89 -3.95 -8.70
CA ASP A 59 6.02 -4.87 -8.84
C ASP A 59 6.70 -4.67 -10.20
N CYS A 60 5.92 -4.47 -11.26
CA CYS A 60 6.45 -4.16 -12.58
C CYS A 60 7.23 -2.83 -12.60
N LEU A 61 6.71 -1.78 -11.94
CA LEU A 61 7.42 -0.50 -11.78
C LEU A 61 8.72 -0.68 -10.97
N ARG A 62 8.69 -1.50 -9.93
CA ARG A 62 9.88 -1.82 -9.12
C ARG A 62 10.96 -2.50 -9.96
N ILE A 63 10.57 -3.43 -10.84
CA ILE A 63 11.48 -4.11 -11.79
C ILE A 63 12.15 -3.07 -12.67
N MET A 64 11.39 -2.25 -13.37
CA MET A 64 11.92 -1.31 -14.37
C MET A 64 12.79 -0.19 -13.79
N THR A 65 12.58 0.16 -12.53
CA THR A 65 13.37 1.20 -11.84
C THR A 65 14.62 0.64 -11.17
N THR A 66 14.79 -0.68 -11.10
CA THR A 66 15.88 -1.31 -10.35
C THR A 66 16.77 -2.15 -11.28
N LYS A 67 18.03 -1.73 -11.46
CA LYS A 67 19.00 -2.39 -12.35
C LYS A 67 19.17 -3.90 -12.11
N ARG A 68 18.97 -4.37 -10.88
CA ARG A 68 19.05 -5.80 -10.51
C ARG A 68 18.09 -6.67 -11.33
N PHE A 69 16.93 -6.13 -11.69
CA PHE A 69 15.88 -6.89 -12.38
C PHE A 69 15.89 -6.67 -13.90
N GLN A 70 17.00 -6.17 -14.47
CA GLN A 70 17.13 -5.94 -15.92
C GLN A 70 16.67 -7.13 -16.78
N PRO A 71 16.99 -8.40 -16.44
CA PRO A 71 16.51 -9.55 -17.21
C PRO A 71 14.98 -9.71 -17.26
N PHE A 72 14.25 -9.11 -16.32
CA PHE A 72 12.80 -9.20 -16.22
C PHE A 72 12.07 -8.03 -16.91
N TYR A 73 12.79 -7.11 -17.54
CA TYR A 73 12.21 -5.87 -18.07
C TYR A 73 11.14 -6.13 -19.14
N GLU A 74 11.41 -7.01 -20.10
CA GLU A 74 10.45 -7.34 -21.16
C GLU A 74 9.15 -7.93 -20.58
N PHE A 75 9.27 -8.84 -19.61
CA PHE A 75 8.11 -9.44 -18.94
C PHE A 75 7.31 -8.40 -18.16
N ALA A 76 7.97 -7.51 -17.42
CA ALA A 76 7.32 -6.43 -16.69
C ALA A 76 6.59 -5.46 -17.65
N TRP A 77 7.17 -5.18 -18.81
CA TRP A 77 6.55 -4.31 -19.81
C TRP A 77 5.32 -4.91 -20.44
N ARG A 78 5.40 -6.18 -20.84
CA ARG A 78 4.23 -6.93 -21.33
C ARG A 78 3.13 -7.00 -20.28
N ARG A 79 3.48 -7.25 -19.01
CA ARG A 79 2.51 -7.33 -17.92
C ARG A 79 1.82 -5.99 -17.64
N ILE A 80 2.56 -4.88 -17.66
CA ILE A 80 1.98 -3.53 -17.54
C ILE A 80 1.01 -3.25 -18.70
N GLY A 81 1.39 -3.63 -19.93
CA GLY A 81 0.51 -3.53 -21.10
C GLY A 81 -0.83 -4.22 -20.87
N GLN A 82 -0.79 -5.45 -20.35
CA GLN A 82 -1.99 -6.21 -20.00
C GLN A 82 -2.83 -5.55 -18.91
N ILE A 83 -2.19 -5.06 -17.83
CA ILE A 83 -2.89 -4.41 -16.69
C ILE A 83 -3.57 -3.11 -17.13
N LYS A 84 -2.92 -2.31 -17.99
CA LYS A 84 -3.44 -1.03 -18.47
C LYS A 84 -4.33 -1.15 -19.71
N HIS A 85 -4.53 -2.36 -20.23
CA HIS A 85 -5.28 -2.62 -21.46
C HIS A 85 -4.71 -1.86 -22.68
N TYR A 86 -3.39 -1.74 -22.77
CA TYR A 86 -2.76 -1.20 -23.98
C TYR A 86 -2.85 -2.22 -25.12
N PRO A 87 -3.05 -1.76 -26.37
CA PRO A 87 -3.03 -2.66 -27.52
C PRO A 87 -1.65 -3.32 -27.63
N PRO A 88 -1.57 -4.62 -27.96
CA PRO A 88 -0.29 -5.24 -28.28
C PRO A 88 0.35 -4.47 -29.44
N GLN A 89 1.58 -4.02 -29.23
CA GLN A 89 2.41 -3.45 -30.29
C GLN A 89 3.06 -4.65 -30.98
N ASP A 90 2.48 -5.09 -32.10
CA ASP A 90 3.08 -6.05 -33.03
C ASP A 90 4.25 -5.42 -33.79
#